data_AF-A0A8E0IV42-F1
#
_entry.id   AF-A0A8E0IV42-F1
#
_cell.length_a   1.000
_cell.length_b   1.000
_cell.length_c   1.000
_cell.angle_alpha   90.00
_cell.angle_beta   90.00
_cell.angle_gamma   90.00
#
_symmetry.space_group_name_H-M   'P 1'
#
loop_
_entity.id
_entity.type
_entity.pdbx_description
1 polymer ?
#
loop_
_entity_poly.entity_id
_entity_poly.type
_entity_poly.pdbx_seq_one_letter_code
_entity_poly.pdbx_strand_id
1 'polypeptide(L)'
;YANVDDMKKSKLKENLINDKDNAFLSKQLATIDRDAPLTVDLADVTYAGPDLDKLRDFYTKMNMNSLLKKIGGSVAKPVQAVHFSVLDEQSILALTKLTEPLTFEIEMLEDNYHVAEQIGFFIGTKEETYVSTDVTLLTLPAVKRWLEDAKRDLTVFDGKRNIVAANRLGVKLPDIAFDVLLASYLINPDENSNDLGKIAEDHDYHDLPRDEDIYGKGAKRQVPEDDKLFGQFARKSDALFALRPDLTGDLEKQEQTDLFTDMEMPLSRVLAEMEIQGITLNAKTLKAMGTEFSQSIKILE
;
A
#
# COMPACT_ATOMS: atom_id res chain seq x y z
N TYR A 1 -8.47 8.86 63.66
CA TYR A 1 -8.85 7.92 64.73
C TYR A 1 -8.84 8.51 66.13
N ALA A 2 -7.85 9.33 66.52
CA ALA A 2 -7.80 9.93 67.87
C ALA A 2 -9.05 10.76 68.28
N ASN A 3 -9.78 11.33 67.31
CA ASN A 3 -10.97 12.17 67.56
C ASN A 3 -12.29 11.47 67.17
N VAL A 4 -12.29 10.14 66.99
CA VAL A 4 -13.47 9.42 66.48
C VAL A 4 -14.62 9.39 67.50
N ASP A 5 -14.31 9.43 68.80
CA ASP A 5 -15.33 9.42 69.87
C ASP A 5 -16.17 10.69 69.91
N ASP A 6 -15.61 11.84 69.54
CA ASP A 6 -16.29 13.14 69.46
C ASP A 6 -17.24 13.27 68.25
N MET A 7 -17.24 12.30 67.33
CA MET A 7 -18.11 12.32 66.16
C MET A 7 -19.57 12.04 66.53
N LYS A 8 -20.51 12.75 65.89
CA LYS A 8 -21.95 12.48 65.98
C LYS A 8 -22.26 11.05 65.50
N LYS A 9 -23.22 10.38 66.15
CA LYS A 9 -23.69 9.04 65.75
C LYS A 9 -24.17 9.08 64.30
N SER A 10 -23.50 8.35 63.43
CA SER A 10 -23.77 8.28 61.99
C SER A 10 -23.19 6.99 61.41
N LYS A 11 -23.71 6.52 60.26
CA LYS A 11 -23.15 5.36 59.53
C LYS A 11 -21.66 5.51 59.22
N LEU A 12 -21.19 6.74 59.01
CA LEU A 12 -19.77 7.04 58.79
C LEU A 12 -18.92 6.73 60.04
N LYS A 13 -19.42 7.04 61.24
CA LYS A 13 -18.74 6.72 62.50
C LYS A 13 -18.63 5.21 62.71
N GLU A 14 -19.71 4.46 62.42
CA GLU A 14 -19.70 2.99 62.50
C GLU A 14 -18.71 2.36 61.52
N ASN A 15 -18.70 2.81 60.25
CA ASN A 15 -17.76 2.29 59.25
C ASN A 15 -16.30 2.58 59.64
N LEU A 16 -15.99 3.78 60.13
CA LEU A 16 -14.64 4.09 60.61
C LEU A 16 -14.21 3.20 61.77
N ILE A 17 -15.12 2.89 62.71
CA ILE A 17 -14.81 2.00 63.83
C ILE A 17 -14.57 0.56 63.35
N ASN A 18 -15.44 0.06 62.46
CA ASN A 18 -15.37 -1.32 61.94
C ASN A 18 -14.15 -1.55 61.03
N ASP A 19 -13.77 -0.55 60.22
CA ASP A 19 -12.66 -0.65 59.26
C ASP A 19 -11.37 0.01 59.76
N LYS A 20 -11.25 0.23 61.08
CA LYS A 20 -10.09 0.91 61.68
C LYS A 20 -8.77 0.25 61.29
N ASP A 21 -8.67 -1.07 61.42
CA ASP A 21 -7.45 -1.83 61.13
C ASP A 21 -7.12 -1.79 59.63
N ASN A 22 -8.15 -1.90 58.77
CA ASN A 22 -8.00 -1.74 57.33
C ASN A 22 -7.47 -0.35 56.97
N ALA A 23 -7.96 0.72 57.62
CA ALA A 23 -7.50 2.08 57.36
C ALA A 23 -6.04 2.31 57.79
N PHE A 24 -5.59 1.71 58.90
CA PHE A 24 -4.19 1.75 59.31
C PHE A 24 -3.29 0.95 58.37
N LEU A 25 -3.74 -0.22 57.91
CA LEU A 25 -3.04 -1.01 56.91
C LEU A 25 -2.95 -0.27 55.56
N SER A 26 -4.04 0.34 55.09
CA SER A 26 -4.03 1.17 53.87
C SER A 26 -3.06 2.34 54.00
N LYS A 27 -2.97 2.97 55.18
CA LYS A 27 -1.97 4.00 55.44
C LYS A 27 -0.55 3.43 55.34
N GLN A 28 -0.29 2.27 55.94
CA GLN A 28 1.03 1.65 55.88
C GLN A 28 1.41 1.28 54.44
N LEU A 29 0.51 0.68 53.68
CA LEU A 29 0.72 0.30 52.28
C LEU A 29 0.90 1.51 51.35
N ALA A 30 0.20 2.62 51.62
CA ALA A 30 0.33 3.85 50.86
C ALA A 30 1.49 4.74 51.33
N THR A 31 2.14 4.41 52.46
CA THR A 31 3.29 5.16 52.94
C THR A 31 4.51 4.77 52.10
N ILE A 32 5.05 5.75 51.38
CA ILE A 32 6.27 5.57 50.61
C ILE A 32 7.43 5.31 51.58
N ASP A 33 8.06 4.15 51.45
CA ASP A 33 9.31 3.86 52.15
C ASP A 33 10.44 4.70 51.54
N ARG A 34 10.97 5.63 52.34
CA ARG A 34 12.05 6.55 51.94
C ARG A 34 13.43 6.05 52.35
N ASP A 35 13.50 4.96 53.11
CA ASP A 35 14.73 4.36 53.62
C ASP A 35 15.05 3.04 52.89
N ALA A 36 14.41 2.82 51.73
CA ALA A 36 14.65 1.67 50.88
C ALA A 36 16.15 1.56 50.53
N PRO A 37 16.77 0.37 50.69
CA PRO A 37 18.19 0.18 50.44
C PRO A 37 18.47 0.15 48.93
N LEU A 38 18.50 1.34 48.31
CA LEU A 38 18.88 1.50 46.91
C LEU A 38 20.40 1.46 46.79
N THR A 39 20.89 0.67 45.85
CA THR A 39 22.32 0.55 45.54
C THR A 39 22.76 1.49 44.42
N VAL A 40 21.87 2.37 43.96
CA VAL A 40 22.02 3.23 42.79
C VAL A 40 21.79 4.68 43.23
N ASP A 41 22.73 5.56 42.92
CA ASP A 41 22.60 6.98 43.21
C ASP A 41 22.01 7.75 42.01
N LEU A 42 21.51 8.96 42.25
CA LEU A 42 20.96 9.82 41.19
C LEU A 42 21.96 10.13 40.07
N ALA A 43 23.26 10.07 40.36
CA ALA A 43 24.31 10.26 39.36
C ALA A 43 24.38 9.10 38.35
N ASP A 44 24.05 7.88 38.78
CA ASP A 44 24.16 6.66 37.97
C ASP A 44 23.02 6.50 36.96
N VAL A 45 21.91 7.24 37.15
CA VAL A 45 20.72 7.21 36.28
C VAL A 45 20.70 8.36 35.27
N THR A 46 21.84 8.98 35.01
CA THR A 46 21.95 10.05 34.01
C THR A 46 21.70 9.48 32.61
N TYR A 47 20.64 9.94 31.95
CA TYR A 47 20.30 9.50 30.61
C TYR A 47 21.26 10.10 29.56
N ALA A 48 22.09 9.25 28.96
CA ALA A 48 23.07 9.65 27.93
C ALA A 48 22.50 9.71 26.50
N GLY A 49 21.20 9.46 26.34
CA GLY A 49 20.58 9.32 25.02
C GLY A 49 20.57 7.87 24.51
N PRO A 50 19.84 7.61 23.41
CA PRO A 50 19.71 6.28 22.84
C PRO A 50 20.91 5.89 21.97
N ASP A 51 21.31 4.63 22.02
CA ASP A 51 22.26 4.03 21.09
C ASP A 51 21.56 3.76 19.74
N LEU A 52 21.66 4.72 18.82
CA LEU A 52 20.89 4.71 17.57
C LEU A 52 21.23 3.52 16.67
N ASP A 53 22.46 3.01 16.72
CA ASP A 53 22.87 1.90 15.86
C ASP A 53 22.26 0.58 16.35
N LYS A 54 22.31 0.31 17.67
CA LYS A 54 21.59 -0.85 18.24
C LYS A 54 20.09 -0.76 18.08
N LEU A 55 19.52 0.44 18.13
CA LEU A 55 18.09 0.66 17.91
C LEU A 55 17.69 0.43 16.46
N ARG A 56 18.50 0.86 15.49
CA ARG A 56 18.27 0.54 14.07
C ARG A 56 18.27 -0.97 13.86
N ASP A 57 19.29 -1.67 14.34
CA ASP A 57 19.39 -3.13 14.22
C ASP A 57 18.19 -3.84 14.84
N PHE A 58 17.79 -3.40 16.05
CA PHE A 58 16.62 -3.96 16.73
C PHE A 58 15.32 -3.67 16.00
N TYR A 59 15.10 -2.43 15.55
CA TYR A 59 13.87 -2.06 14.85
C TYR A 59 13.78 -2.70 13.47
N THR A 60 14.90 -2.86 12.75
CA THR A 60 14.95 -3.63 11.50
C THR A 60 14.63 -5.09 11.77
N LYS A 61 15.21 -5.71 12.81
CA LYS A 61 14.91 -7.10 13.16
C LYS A 61 13.44 -7.33 13.58
N MET A 62 12.81 -6.31 14.16
CA MET A 62 11.43 -6.37 14.65
C MET A 62 10.41 -5.75 13.68
N ASN A 63 10.81 -5.42 12.45
CA ASN A 63 9.95 -4.76 11.43
C ASN A 63 9.22 -3.50 11.94
N MET A 64 9.85 -2.71 12.81
CA MET A 64 9.27 -1.50 13.41
C MET A 64 9.50 -0.25 12.52
N ASN A 65 8.95 -0.30 11.30
CA ASN A 65 9.17 0.70 10.24
C ASN A 65 8.81 2.14 10.63
N SER A 66 7.79 2.34 11.49
CA SER A 66 7.43 3.69 11.96
C SER A 66 8.46 4.28 12.93
N LEU A 67 9.13 3.43 13.73
CA LEU A 67 10.15 3.84 14.68
C LEU A 67 11.50 4.06 13.98
N LEU A 68 11.83 3.24 12.97
CA LEU A 68 12.98 3.48 12.07
C LEU A 68 12.90 4.86 11.41
N LYS A 69 11.75 5.21 10.83
CA LYS A 69 11.52 6.53 10.22
C LYS A 69 11.68 7.67 11.23
N LYS A 70 11.29 7.48 12.50
CA LYS A 70 11.43 8.51 13.57
C LYS A 70 12.86 8.75 14.04
N ILE A 71 13.73 7.73 14.02
CA ILE A 71 15.13 7.87 14.46
C ILE A 71 16.07 8.33 13.33
N GLY A 72 15.51 8.85 12.23
CA GLY A 72 16.29 9.24 11.05
C GLY A 72 16.90 8.05 10.31
N GLY A 73 16.48 6.82 10.65
CA GLY A 73 16.74 5.62 9.86
C GLY A 73 15.82 5.61 8.66
N SER A 74 16.08 6.48 7.67
CA SER A 74 15.76 6.08 6.31
C SER A 74 16.79 5.01 5.98
N VAL A 75 16.37 3.74 6.03
CA VAL A 75 17.05 2.72 5.23
C VAL A 75 16.62 2.96 3.78
N ALA A 76 16.96 4.13 3.24
CA ALA A 76 17.20 4.21 1.82
C ALA A 76 18.47 3.39 1.63
N LYS A 77 18.31 2.07 1.42
CA LYS A 77 19.35 1.32 0.71
C LYS A 77 19.67 2.18 -0.53
N PRO A 78 20.96 2.36 -0.87
CA PRO A 78 21.32 3.08 -2.08
C PRO A 78 20.55 2.42 -3.22
N VAL A 79 19.55 3.13 -3.72
CA VAL A 79 18.64 2.58 -4.70
C VAL A 79 19.48 2.30 -5.92
N GLN A 80 19.51 1.05 -6.37
CA GLN A 80 20.36 0.66 -7.49
C GLN A 80 20.09 1.58 -8.69
N ALA A 81 21.16 1.86 -9.43
CA ALA A 81 21.05 2.59 -10.68
C ALA A 81 20.21 1.74 -11.64
N VAL A 82 19.04 2.26 -12.01
CA VAL A 82 18.15 1.62 -12.97
C VAL A 82 18.40 2.20 -14.35
N HIS A 83 18.30 1.36 -15.36
CA HIS A 83 18.41 1.75 -16.75
C HIS A 83 17.02 1.85 -17.37
N PHE A 84 16.78 2.92 -18.12
CA PHE A 84 15.56 3.06 -18.89
C PHE A 84 15.81 3.80 -20.21
N SER A 85 14.98 3.49 -21.19
CA SER A 85 14.97 4.10 -22.50
C SER A 85 13.69 4.92 -22.70
N VAL A 86 13.82 6.23 -22.81
CA VAL A 86 12.68 7.12 -23.04
C VAL A 86 12.20 6.96 -24.49
N LEU A 87 10.90 6.72 -24.66
CA LEU A 87 10.26 6.49 -25.94
C LEU A 87 9.67 7.78 -26.52
N ASP A 88 9.81 7.90 -27.83
CA ASP A 88 9.18 8.87 -28.70
C ASP A 88 8.48 8.14 -29.87
N GLU A 89 7.87 8.90 -30.79
CA GLU A 89 7.18 8.35 -31.96
C GLU A 89 8.04 7.44 -32.85
N GLN A 90 9.36 7.64 -32.89
CA GLN A 90 10.27 6.87 -33.73
C GLN A 90 10.82 5.65 -32.98
N SER A 91 11.28 5.85 -31.75
CA SER A 91 11.93 4.80 -30.95
C SER A 91 10.95 3.72 -30.48
N ILE A 92 9.67 4.07 -30.26
CA ILE A 92 8.64 3.10 -29.84
C ILE A 92 8.40 1.98 -30.87
N LEU A 93 8.68 2.23 -32.15
CA LEU A 93 8.55 1.19 -33.18
C LEU A 93 9.51 0.01 -32.93
N ALA A 94 10.60 0.20 -32.18
CA ALA A 94 11.50 -0.88 -31.79
C ALA A 94 10.79 -1.95 -30.94
N LEU A 95 9.81 -1.56 -30.12
CA LEU A 95 9.03 -2.49 -29.28
C LEU A 95 8.35 -3.58 -30.11
N THR A 96 7.96 -3.26 -31.34
CA THR A 96 7.23 -4.19 -32.22
C THR A 96 8.03 -5.46 -32.57
N LYS A 97 9.34 -5.45 -32.34
CA LYS A 97 10.25 -6.58 -32.57
C LYS A 97 10.40 -7.49 -31.36
N LEU A 98 9.98 -7.04 -30.17
CA LEU A 98 10.08 -7.80 -28.94
C LEU A 98 9.09 -8.97 -28.94
N THR A 99 9.56 -10.13 -28.49
CA THR A 99 8.79 -11.38 -28.41
C THR A 99 8.92 -12.08 -27.07
N GLU A 100 9.82 -11.60 -26.21
CA GLU A 100 10.02 -12.06 -24.85
C GLU A 100 8.88 -11.66 -23.90
N PRO A 101 8.78 -12.25 -22.70
CA PRO A 101 7.86 -11.81 -21.66
C PRO A 101 8.07 -10.34 -21.30
N LEU A 102 6.98 -9.63 -21.06
CA LEU A 102 7.00 -8.19 -20.82
C LEU A 102 6.34 -7.86 -19.49
N THR A 103 6.79 -6.78 -18.88
CA THR A 103 6.03 -6.08 -17.84
C THR A 103 5.36 -4.84 -18.42
N PHE A 104 4.16 -4.52 -17.99
CA PHE A 104 3.40 -3.39 -18.52
C PHE A 104 2.62 -2.67 -17.42
N GLU A 105 2.66 -1.35 -17.40
CA GLU A 105 1.75 -0.53 -16.59
C GLU A 105 1.47 0.83 -17.26
N ILE A 106 0.22 1.28 -17.19
CA ILE A 106 -0.16 2.69 -17.41
C ILE A 106 -0.35 3.32 -16.03
N GLU A 107 0.49 4.28 -15.69
CA GLU A 107 0.50 4.91 -14.38
C GLU A 107 -0.56 6.02 -14.29
N MET A 108 -1.29 6.01 -13.16
CA MET A 108 -2.32 6.98 -12.81
C MET A 108 -2.27 7.24 -11.30
N LEU A 109 -2.38 8.47 -10.84
CA LEU A 109 -2.32 8.71 -9.39
C LEU A 109 -3.65 8.39 -8.71
N GLU A 110 -4.80 8.73 -9.29
CA GLU A 110 -6.07 8.54 -8.61
C GLU A 110 -6.54 7.08 -8.63
N ASP A 111 -7.16 6.65 -7.53
CA ASP A 111 -7.71 5.30 -7.38
C ASP A 111 -8.82 5.02 -8.42
N ASN A 112 -9.56 6.05 -8.82
CA ASN A 112 -10.59 5.93 -9.85
C ASN A 112 -9.99 6.07 -11.25
N TYR A 113 -9.48 4.95 -11.77
CA TYR A 113 -8.86 4.85 -13.09
C TYR A 113 -9.79 5.06 -14.29
N HIS A 114 -11.11 5.27 -14.09
CA HIS A 114 -12.02 5.69 -15.18
C HIS A 114 -11.86 7.16 -15.54
N VAL A 115 -11.44 7.99 -14.57
CA VAL A 115 -11.32 9.45 -14.73
C VAL A 115 -9.91 9.97 -14.46
N ALA A 116 -9.06 9.18 -13.80
CA ALA A 116 -7.70 9.52 -13.46
C ALA A 116 -6.89 9.98 -14.68
N GLU A 117 -6.00 10.94 -14.50
CA GLU A 117 -5.06 11.33 -15.56
C GLU A 117 -4.00 10.25 -15.72
N GLN A 118 -3.70 9.88 -16.96
CA GLN A 118 -2.65 8.92 -17.28
C GLN A 118 -1.34 9.69 -17.41
N ILE A 119 -0.42 9.47 -16.47
CA ILE A 119 0.80 10.29 -16.31
C ILE A 119 2.00 9.69 -17.06
N GLY A 120 1.86 8.47 -17.55
CA GLY A 120 2.86 7.78 -18.36
C GLY A 120 2.62 6.28 -18.38
N PHE A 121 3.51 5.57 -19.06
CA PHE A 121 3.52 4.13 -19.09
C PHE A 121 4.95 3.59 -19.11
N PHE A 122 5.07 2.30 -18.78
CA PHE A 122 6.28 1.55 -19.05
C PHE A 122 5.99 0.21 -19.70
N ILE A 123 6.96 -0.24 -20.49
CA ILE A 123 7.03 -1.58 -21.07
C ILE A 123 8.43 -2.07 -20.80
N GLY A 124 8.56 -3.16 -20.05
CA GLY A 124 9.87 -3.69 -19.67
C GLY A 124 10.10 -5.08 -20.20
N THR A 125 11.35 -5.34 -20.55
CA THR A 125 11.91 -6.69 -20.68
C THR A 125 12.81 -6.97 -19.48
N LYS A 126 13.38 -8.17 -19.40
CA LYS A 126 14.36 -8.50 -18.35
C LYS A 126 15.62 -7.62 -18.40
N GLU A 127 15.93 -7.05 -19.57
CA GLU A 127 17.17 -6.32 -19.80
C GLU A 127 16.97 -4.80 -19.83
N GLU A 128 15.80 -4.33 -20.25
CA GLU A 128 15.57 -2.91 -20.54
C GLU A 128 14.13 -2.51 -20.18
N THR A 129 13.97 -1.35 -19.54
CA THR A 129 12.65 -0.72 -19.37
C THR A 129 12.48 0.46 -20.31
N TYR A 130 11.43 0.43 -21.11
CA TYR A 130 11.03 1.51 -21.98
C TYR A 130 9.93 2.35 -21.34
N VAL A 131 10.07 3.67 -21.34
CA VAL A 131 9.21 4.59 -20.57
C VAL A 131 8.76 5.78 -21.43
N SER A 132 7.58 6.31 -21.17
CA SER A 132 7.18 7.63 -21.69
C SER A 132 6.06 8.24 -20.88
N THR A 133 6.00 9.58 -20.83
CA THR A 133 4.85 10.33 -20.34
C THR A 133 3.76 10.47 -21.40
N ASP A 134 4.08 10.29 -22.69
CA ASP A 134 3.13 10.37 -23.78
C ASP A 134 2.46 9.01 -24.03
N VAL A 135 1.35 8.76 -23.32
CA VAL A 135 0.55 7.55 -23.47
C VAL A 135 -0.08 7.38 -24.86
N THR A 136 -0.14 8.44 -25.68
CA THR A 136 -0.72 8.35 -27.03
C THR A 136 0.16 7.54 -27.97
N LEU A 137 1.44 7.36 -27.65
CA LEU A 137 2.35 6.50 -28.41
C LEU A 137 1.85 5.04 -28.50
N LEU A 138 1.11 4.56 -27.49
CA LEU A 138 0.49 3.23 -27.49
C LEU A 138 -0.61 3.08 -28.56
N THR A 139 -1.16 4.21 -29.05
CA THR A 139 -2.24 4.22 -30.05
C THR A 139 -1.70 4.12 -31.49
N LEU A 140 -0.38 4.26 -31.69
CA LEU A 140 0.24 4.15 -33.01
C LEU A 140 -0.08 2.78 -33.62
N PRO A 141 -0.55 2.69 -34.87
CA PRO A 141 -1.12 1.45 -35.42
C PRO A 141 -0.23 0.21 -35.30
N ALA A 142 1.08 0.37 -35.48
CA ALA A 142 2.05 -0.72 -35.37
C ALA A 142 2.23 -1.18 -33.91
N VAL A 143 2.32 -0.24 -32.96
CA VAL A 143 2.47 -0.50 -31.52
C VAL A 143 1.19 -1.09 -30.96
N LYS A 144 0.04 -0.48 -31.27
CA LYS A 144 -1.28 -0.98 -30.91
C LYS A 144 -1.43 -2.43 -31.35
N ARG A 145 -1.26 -2.74 -32.65
CA ARG A 145 -1.40 -4.11 -33.16
C ARG A 145 -0.43 -5.09 -32.49
N TRP A 146 0.79 -4.65 -32.16
CA TRP A 146 1.78 -5.48 -31.48
C TRP A 146 1.38 -5.77 -30.04
N LEU A 147 0.85 -4.77 -29.32
CA LEU A 147 0.41 -4.90 -27.94
C LEU A 147 -0.87 -5.73 -27.83
N GLU A 148 -1.81 -5.61 -28.78
CA GLU A 148 -3.06 -6.38 -28.84
C GLU A 148 -2.87 -7.87 -29.25
N ASP A 149 -1.63 -8.32 -29.49
CA ASP A 149 -1.35 -9.71 -29.85
C ASP A 149 -1.61 -10.65 -28.66
N ALA A 150 -2.54 -11.60 -28.84
CA ALA A 150 -2.95 -12.54 -27.81
C ALA A 150 -1.83 -13.48 -27.31
N LYS A 151 -0.68 -13.53 -27.99
CA LYS A 151 0.47 -14.34 -27.58
C LYS A 151 1.42 -13.64 -26.60
N ARG A 152 1.17 -12.38 -26.24
CA ARG A 152 2.03 -11.62 -25.33
C ARG A 152 1.91 -12.18 -23.92
N ASP A 153 3.05 -12.52 -23.34
CA ASP A 153 3.13 -12.81 -21.91
C ASP A 153 3.32 -11.48 -21.17
N LEU A 154 2.21 -10.93 -20.66
CA LEU A 154 2.20 -9.67 -19.93
C LEU A 154 2.09 -9.91 -18.42
N THR A 155 3.08 -9.42 -17.69
CA THR A 155 3.06 -9.30 -16.22
C THR A 155 2.73 -7.86 -15.84
N VAL A 156 1.77 -7.67 -14.95
CA VAL A 156 1.29 -6.34 -14.55
C VAL A 156 1.07 -6.27 -13.04
N PHE A 157 0.94 -5.04 -12.54
CA PHE A 157 0.36 -4.77 -11.24
C PHE A 157 -1.06 -4.21 -11.45
N ASP A 158 -2.09 -4.90 -10.94
CA ASP A 158 -3.50 -4.55 -11.15
C ASP A 158 -3.90 -4.57 -12.65
N GLY A 159 -4.20 -5.77 -13.14
CA GLY A 159 -4.59 -6.00 -14.53
C GLY A 159 -5.89 -5.28 -14.91
N LYS A 160 -6.84 -5.16 -13.98
CA LYS A 160 -8.10 -4.46 -14.23
C LYS A 160 -7.87 -2.98 -14.48
N ARG A 161 -7.08 -2.31 -13.62
CA ARG A 161 -6.68 -0.90 -13.81
C ARG A 161 -6.02 -0.68 -15.16
N ASN A 162 -5.10 -1.57 -15.55
CA ASN A 162 -4.39 -1.50 -16.84
C ASN A 162 -5.31 -1.72 -18.06
N ILE A 163 -6.23 -2.69 -18.00
CA ILE A 163 -7.20 -2.95 -19.06
C ILE A 163 -8.12 -1.75 -19.26
N VAL A 164 -8.66 -1.17 -18.18
CA VAL A 164 -9.53 0.00 -18.26
C VAL A 164 -8.77 1.22 -18.79
N ALA A 165 -7.53 1.44 -18.31
CA ALA A 165 -6.68 2.53 -18.78
C ALA A 165 -6.36 2.43 -20.28
N ALA A 166 -5.96 1.25 -20.76
CA ALA A 166 -5.68 1.02 -22.17
C ALA A 166 -6.94 1.19 -23.03
N ASN A 167 -8.11 0.73 -22.54
CA ASN A 167 -9.37 0.89 -23.24
C ASN A 167 -9.76 2.37 -23.42
N ARG A 168 -9.44 3.25 -22.46
CA ARG A 168 -9.65 4.71 -22.59
C ARG A 168 -8.83 5.32 -23.75
N LEU A 169 -7.71 4.70 -24.11
CA LEU A 169 -6.88 5.04 -25.27
C LEU A 169 -7.33 4.32 -26.56
N GLY A 170 -8.36 3.49 -26.49
CA GLY A 170 -8.82 2.64 -27.59
C GLY A 170 -7.86 1.50 -27.92
N VAL A 171 -7.04 1.05 -26.97
CA VAL A 171 -6.11 -0.08 -27.09
C VAL A 171 -6.67 -1.27 -26.29
N LYS A 172 -6.75 -2.45 -26.92
CA LYS A 172 -7.27 -3.66 -26.28
C LYS A 172 -6.14 -4.60 -25.83
N LEU A 173 -5.78 -4.54 -24.55
CA LEU A 173 -4.78 -5.47 -24.02
C LEU A 173 -5.18 -6.94 -24.25
N PRO A 174 -4.21 -7.83 -24.48
CA PRO A 174 -4.42 -9.26 -24.53
C PRO A 174 -4.73 -9.78 -23.12
N ASP A 175 -4.97 -11.08 -23.01
CA ASP A 175 -5.14 -11.70 -21.70
C ASP A 175 -3.83 -11.52 -20.90
N ILE A 176 -3.96 -10.96 -19.70
CA ILE A 176 -2.83 -10.75 -18.80
C ILE A 176 -2.34 -12.13 -18.34
N ALA A 177 -1.04 -12.37 -18.47
CA ALA A 177 -0.45 -13.66 -18.12
C ALA A 177 -0.19 -13.78 -16.62
N PHE A 178 0.10 -12.66 -15.95
CA PHE A 178 0.33 -12.64 -14.49
C PHE A 178 -0.02 -11.28 -13.88
N ASP A 179 -0.87 -11.29 -12.84
CA ASP A 179 -1.19 -10.10 -12.05
C ASP A 179 -0.60 -10.24 -10.64
N VAL A 180 0.37 -9.41 -10.31
CA VAL A 180 1.07 -9.44 -9.02
C VAL A 180 0.15 -9.08 -7.86
N LEU A 181 -0.83 -8.19 -8.06
CA LEU A 181 -1.75 -7.80 -7.00
C LEU A 181 -2.66 -8.98 -6.62
N LEU A 182 -3.20 -9.68 -7.62
CA LEU A 182 -4.06 -10.84 -7.39
C LEU A 182 -3.29 -12.01 -6.80
N ALA A 183 -2.06 -12.28 -7.27
CA ALA A 183 -1.20 -13.31 -6.72
C ALA A 183 -0.91 -13.05 -5.23
N SER A 184 -0.51 -11.82 -4.90
CA SER A 184 -0.25 -11.41 -3.51
C SER A 184 -1.49 -11.54 -2.62
N TYR A 185 -2.66 -11.14 -3.13
CA TYR A 185 -3.94 -11.27 -2.41
C TYR A 185 -4.28 -12.72 -2.06
N LEU A 186 -4.07 -13.66 -3.00
CA LEU A 186 -4.34 -15.07 -2.74
C LEU A 186 -3.39 -15.67 -1.69
N ILE A 187 -2.09 -15.34 -1.79
CA ILE A 187 -1.04 -15.85 -0.89
C ILE A 187 -1.25 -15.37 0.55
N ASN A 188 -1.64 -14.11 0.73
CA ASN A 188 -1.88 -13.55 2.06
C ASN A 188 -3.04 -12.53 2.06
N PRO A 189 -4.30 -12.99 2.21
CA PRO A 189 -5.47 -12.13 2.21
C PRO A 189 -5.55 -11.14 3.39
N ASP A 190 -4.78 -11.34 4.46
CA ASP A 190 -4.80 -10.46 5.63
C ASP A 190 -3.91 -9.21 5.43
N GLU A 191 -2.89 -9.29 4.57
CA GLU A 191 -1.95 -8.20 4.28
C GLU A 191 -2.09 -7.68 2.84
N ASN A 192 -3.29 -7.23 2.49
CA ASN A 192 -3.53 -6.67 1.16
C ASN A 192 -3.02 -5.24 1.05
N SER A 193 -2.02 -5.03 0.20
CA SER A 193 -1.50 -3.71 -0.15
C SER A 193 -1.75 -3.42 -1.62
N ASN A 194 -2.36 -2.27 -1.93
CA ASN A 194 -2.44 -1.78 -3.31
C ASN A 194 -1.19 -0.96 -3.71
N ASP A 195 -0.04 -1.27 -3.11
CA ASP A 195 1.25 -0.62 -3.34
C ASP A 195 2.27 -1.72 -3.63
N LEU A 196 2.78 -1.73 -4.86
CA LEU A 196 3.75 -2.72 -5.34
C LEU A 196 5.06 -2.68 -4.53
N GLY A 197 5.49 -1.49 -4.06
CA GLY A 197 6.69 -1.36 -3.24
C GLY A 197 6.55 -2.03 -1.88
N LYS A 198 5.36 -1.98 -1.27
CA LYS A 198 5.08 -2.76 -0.06
C LYS A 198 5.05 -4.26 -0.34
N ILE A 199 4.37 -4.72 -1.40
CA ILE A 199 4.36 -6.15 -1.76
C ILE A 199 5.79 -6.64 -2.02
N ALA A 200 6.60 -5.83 -2.69
CA ALA A 200 8.00 -6.15 -2.93
C ALA A 200 8.77 -6.31 -1.61
N GLU A 201 8.58 -5.40 -0.65
CA GLU A 201 9.19 -5.47 0.69
C GLU A 201 8.78 -6.74 1.46
N ASP A 202 7.51 -7.14 1.35
CA ASP A 202 6.97 -8.34 1.99
C ASP A 202 7.59 -9.64 1.42
N HIS A 203 8.17 -9.57 0.20
CA HIS A 203 8.91 -10.64 -0.47
C HIS A 203 10.44 -10.39 -0.50
N ASP A 204 10.98 -9.67 0.50
CA ASP A 204 12.42 -9.37 0.65
C ASP A 204 13.06 -8.59 -0.53
N TYR A 205 12.26 -7.98 -1.40
CA TYR A 205 12.70 -7.10 -2.48
C TYR A 205 12.60 -5.63 -2.07
N HIS A 206 13.75 -4.97 -1.87
CA HIS A 206 13.81 -3.63 -1.29
C HIS A 206 14.23 -2.52 -2.25
N ASP A 207 14.41 -2.84 -3.54
CA ASP A 207 14.90 -1.88 -4.54
C ASP A 207 13.77 -1.03 -5.16
N LEU A 208 12.52 -1.28 -4.76
CA LEU A 208 11.33 -0.50 -5.14
C LEU A 208 10.82 0.35 -3.97
N PRO A 209 10.96 1.68 -4.01
CA PRO A 209 10.30 2.58 -3.08
C PRO A 209 8.78 2.49 -3.19
N ARG A 210 8.09 2.76 -2.09
CA ARG A 210 6.62 2.87 -2.07
C ARG A 210 6.15 4.08 -2.87
N ASP A 211 4.95 4.00 -3.42
CA ASP A 211 4.39 5.05 -4.26
C ASP A 211 4.24 6.37 -3.48
N GLU A 212 3.91 6.29 -2.20
CA GLU A 212 3.81 7.46 -1.33
C GLU A 212 5.15 8.19 -1.10
N ASP A 213 6.28 7.48 -1.17
CA ASP A 213 7.61 8.07 -1.03
C ASP A 213 8.06 8.78 -2.34
N ILE A 214 7.47 8.40 -3.47
CA ILE A 214 7.73 8.99 -4.79
C ILE A 214 6.79 10.17 -5.07
N TYR A 215 5.48 9.92 -4.96
CA TYR A 215 4.42 10.85 -5.33
C TYR A 215 3.94 11.73 -4.16
N GLY A 216 4.21 11.36 -2.92
CA GLY A 216 3.65 12.02 -1.73
C GLY A 216 2.24 11.50 -1.36
N LYS A 217 1.69 12.04 -0.27
CA LYS A 217 0.39 11.62 0.30
C LYS A 217 -0.63 12.76 0.35
N GLY A 218 -1.90 12.42 0.13
CA GLY A 218 -3.03 13.34 0.28
C GLY A 218 -2.85 14.62 -0.52
N ALA A 219 -2.97 15.78 0.14
CA ALA A 219 -2.83 17.09 -0.51
C ALA A 219 -1.42 17.39 -1.05
N LYS A 220 -0.39 16.61 -0.67
CA LYS A 220 0.99 16.75 -1.20
C LYS A 220 1.28 15.79 -2.35
N ARG A 221 0.28 15.04 -2.81
CA ARG A 221 0.44 14.09 -3.89
C ARG A 221 0.63 14.84 -5.21
N GLN A 222 1.70 14.55 -5.93
CA GLN A 222 2.01 15.19 -7.21
C GLN A 222 2.89 14.28 -8.08
N VAL A 223 2.84 14.49 -9.39
CA VAL A 223 3.75 13.86 -10.34
C VAL A 223 5.14 14.48 -10.16
N PRO A 224 6.20 13.68 -9.95
CA PRO A 224 7.57 14.19 -9.87
C PRO A 224 8.12 14.53 -11.27
N GLU A 225 9.33 15.08 -11.33
CA GLU A 225 10.04 15.28 -12.60
C GLU A 225 10.33 13.95 -13.31
N ASP A 226 10.42 14.00 -14.64
CA ASP A 226 10.55 12.84 -15.54
C ASP A 226 11.63 11.85 -15.11
N ASP A 227 12.84 12.31 -14.73
CA ASP A 227 13.92 11.42 -14.30
C ASP A 227 13.55 10.57 -13.07
N LYS A 228 12.90 11.19 -12.08
CA LYS A 228 12.42 10.47 -10.88
C LYS A 228 11.23 9.57 -11.22
N LEU A 229 10.34 10.01 -12.11
CA LEU A 229 9.18 9.23 -12.55
C LEU A 229 9.62 7.98 -13.33
N PHE A 230 10.47 8.15 -14.33
CA PHE A 230 11.01 7.07 -15.16
C PHE A 230 11.88 6.13 -14.34
N GLY A 231 12.65 6.66 -13.38
CA GLY A 231 13.35 5.84 -12.40
C GLY A 231 12.40 4.98 -11.56
N GLN A 232 11.19 5.45 -11.23
CA GLN A 232 10.19 4.62 -10.53
C GLN A 232 9.60 3.57 -11.48
N PHE A 233 9.31 3.93 -12.73
CA PHE A 233 8.80 2.99 -13.74
C PHE A 233 9.76 1.82 -13.98
N ALA A 234 11.06 2.09 -14.13
CA ALA A 234 12.08 1.05 -14.26
C ALA A 234 12.10 0.11 -13.04
N ARG A 235 12.01 0.66 -11.83
CA ARG A 235 11.98 -0.14 -10.59
C ARG A 235 10.72 -0.99 -10.47
N LYS A 236 9.56 -0.45 -10.87
CA LYS A 236 8.31 -1.22 -10.92
C LYS A 236 8.45 -2.38 -11.89
N SER A 237 9.00 -2.14 -13.09
CA SER A 237 9.27 -3.19 -14.07
C SER A 237 10.21 -4.29 -13.52
N ASP A 238 11.35 -3.90 -12.96
CA ASP A 238 12.31 -4.85 -12.38
C ASP A 238 11.67 -5.66 -11.24
N ALA A 239 10.91 -5.00 -10.36
CA ALA A 239 10.21 -5.66 -9.27
C ALA A 239 9.16 -6.66 -9.78
N LEU A 240 8.40 -6.34 -10.82
CA LEU A 240 7.42 -7.27 -11.42
C LEU A 240 8.11 -8.54 -11.94
N PHE A 241 9.28 -8.40 -12.59
CA PHE A 241 10.07 -9.56 -13.03
C PHE A 241 10.66 -10.36 -11.87
N ALA A 242 11.13 -9.68 -10.82
CA ALA A 242 11.71 -10.33 -9.64
C ALA A 242 10.65 -11.09 -8.83
N LEU A 243 9.46 -10.51 -8.64
CA LEU A 243 8.40 -11.06 -7.81
C LEU A 243 7.63 -12.20 -8.47
N ARG A 244 7.46 -12.18 -9.80
CA ARG A 244 6.70 -13.21 -10.52
C ARG A 244 7.14 -14.65 -10.20
N PRO A 245 8.43 -15.04 -10.27
CA PRO A 245 8.83 -16.41 -9.95
C PRO A 245 8.58 -16.79 -8.50
N ASP A 246 8.83 -15.87 -7.56
CA ASP A 246 8.64 -16.12 -6.13
C ASP A 246 7.16 -16.31 -5.78
N LEU A 247 6.30 -15.40 -6.27
CA LEU A 247 4.85 -15.48 -6.12
C LEU A 247 4.27 -16.73 -6.79
N THR A 248 4.79 -17.12 -7.96
CA THR A 248 4.38 -18.36 -8.63
C THR A 248 4.71 -19.58 -7.76
N GLY A 249 5.92 -19.62 -7.20
CA GLY A 249 6.32 -20.71 -6.30
C GLY A 249 5.50 -20.75 -5.01
N ASP A 250 5.07 -19.61 -4.50
CA ASP A 250 4.22 -19.55 -3.30
C ASP A 250 2.77 -19.96 -3.59
N LEU A 251 2.20 -19.57 -4.74
CA LEU A 251 0.91 -20.07 -5.21
C LEU A 251 0.92 -21.60 -5.36
N GLU A 252 1.99 -22.16 -5.91
CA GLU A 252 2.15 -23.62 -6.04
C GLU A 252 2.23 -24.31 -4.68
N LYS A 253 3.04 -23.79 -3.74
CA LYS A 253 3.16 -24.34 -2.38
C LYS A 253 1.85 -24.33 -1.60
N GLN A 254 0.99 -23.34 -1.86
CA GLN A 254 -0.30 -23.17 -1.21
C GLN A 254 -1.46 -23.82 -1.98
N GLU A 255 -1.19 -24.52 -3.09
CA GLU A 255 -2.21 -25.15 -3.95
C GLU A 255 -3.25 -24.14 -4.50
N GLN A 256 -2.82 -22.90 -4.76
CA GLN A 256 -3.68 -21.80 -5.23
C GLN A 256 -3.52 -21.49 -6.73
N THR A 257 -2.64 -22.19 -7.45
CA THR A 257 -2.38 -21.94 -8.88
C THR A 257 -3.66 -22.03 -9.72
N ASP A 258 -4.48 -23.07 -9.53
CA ASP A 258 -5.71 -23.25 -10.31
C ASP A 258 -6.74 -22.13 -9.99
N LEU A 259 -6.84 -21.72 -8.73
CA LEU A 259 -7.71 -20.60 -8.34
C LEU A 259 -7.25 -19.30 -9.01
N PHE A 260 -5.95 -19.04 -9.02
CA PHE A 260 -5.37 -17.87 -9.67
C PHE A 260 -5.63 -17.88 -11.18
N THR A 261 -5.27 -18.97 -11.88
CA THR A 261 -5.30 -19.03 -13.34
C THR A 261 -6.70 -19.25 -13.92
N ASP A 262 -7.51 -20.12 -13.33
CA ASP A 262 -8.79 -20.53 -13.91
C ASP A 262 -9.99 -19.71 -13.40
N MET A 263 -9.83 -18.99 -12.29
CA MET A 263 -10.90 -18.17 -11.71
C MET A 263 -10.55 -16.69 -11.62
N GLU A 264 -9.52 -16.30 -10.88
CA GLU A 264 -9.26 -14.88 -10.57
C GLU A 264 -8.83 -14.09 -11.81
N MET A 265 -7.92 -14.62 -12.61
CA MET A 265 -7.46 -13.95 -13.84
C MET A 265 -8.59 -13.74 -14.87
N PRO A 266 -9.41 -14.77 -15.22
CA PRO A 266 -10.59 -14.57 -16.07
C PRO A 266 -11.62 -13.61 -15.48
N LEU A 267 -11.87 -13.67 -14.15
CA LEU A 267 -12.82 -12.80 -13.48
C LEU A 267 -12.38 -11.34 -13.54
N SER A 268 -11.09 -11.05 -13.31
CA SER A 268 -10.53 -9.70 -13.40
C SER A 268 -10.82 -9.04 -14.76
N ARG A 269 -10.67 -9.80 -15.85
CA ARG A 269 -11.03 -9.35 -17.20
C ARG A 269 -12.52 -9.06 -17.34
N VAL A 270 -13.40 -9.97 -16.90
CA VAL A 270 -14.85 -9.78 -16.98
C VAL A 270 -15.27 -8.53 -16.21
N LEU A 271 -14.71 -8.31 -15.01
CA LEU A 271 -14.96 -7.11 -14.21
C LEU A 271 -14.50 -5.84 -14.92
N ALA A 272 -13.32 -5.86 -15.56
CA ALA A 272 -12.85 -4.75 -16.36
C ALA A 272 -13.83 -4.40 -17.50
N GLU A 273 -14.32 -5.41 -18.23
CA GLU A 273 -15.30 -5.24 -19.31
C GLU A 273 -16.64 -4.68 -18.80
N MET A 274 -17.13 -5.17 -17.66
CA MET A 274 -18.34 -4.65 -17.01
C MET A 274 -18.18 -3.19 -16.59
N GLU A 275 -17.02 -2.84 -16.02
CA GLU A 275 -16.72 -1.47 -15.62
C GLU A 275 -16.61 -0.51 -16.81
N ILE A 276 -15.96 -0.94 -17.90
CA ILE A 276 -15.87 -0.18 -19.16
C ILE A 276 -17.27 0.08 -19.73
N GLN A 277 -18.13 -0.93 -19.74
CA GLN A 277 -19.48 -0.82 -20.28
C GLN A 277 -20.36 0.11 -19.43
N GLY A 278 -20.22 0.04 -18.09
CA GLY A 278 -20.99 0.82 -17.15
C GLY A 278 -22.50 0.51 -17.16
N ILE A 279 -23.26 1.32 -16.42
CA ILE A 279 -24.72 1.19 -16.31
C ILE A 279 -25.37 2.54 -16.63
N THR A 280 -26.30 2.54 -17.58
CA THR A 280 -27.06 3.73 -17.94
C THR A 280 -28.12 4.06 -16.87
N LEU A 281 -28.05 5.26 -16.31
CA LEU A 281 -28.97 5.73 -15.27
C LEU A 281 -29.98 6.76 -15.81
N ASN A 282 -31.21 6.72 -15.29
CA ASN A 282 -32.19 7.79 -15.55
C ASN A 282 -32.03 8.91 -14.51
N ALA A 283 -31.32 9.98 -14.90
CA ALA A 283 -31.06 11.12 -14.03
C ALA A 283 -32.33 11.82 -13.53
N LYS A 284 -33.44 11.79 -14.29
CA LYS A 284 -34.71 12.41 -13.86
C LYS A 284 -35.33 11.63 -12.71
N THR A 285 -35.34 10.30 -12.81
CA THR A 285 -35.85 9.42 -11.75
C THR A 285 -35.03 9.59 -10.47
N LEU A 286 -33.70 9.59 -10.57
CA LEU A 286 -32.83 9.78 -9.40
C LEU A 286 -33.06 11.13 -8.70
N LYS A 287 -33.24 12.21 -9.47
CA LYS A 287 -33.57 13.54 -8.91
C LYS A 287 -34.96 13.56 -8.24
N ALA A 288 -35.94 12.89 -8.83
CA ALA A 288 -37.28 12.79 -8.24
C ALA A 288 -37.24 12.04 -6.90
N MET A 289 -36.56 10.89 -6.85
CA MET A 289 -36.34 10.12 -5.60
C MET A 289 -35.61 10.96 -4.55
N GLY A 290 -34.56 11.69 -4.94
CA GLY A 290 -33.85 12.56 -4.00
C GLY A 290 -34.73 13.68 -3.42
N THR A 291 -35.68 14.20 -4.20
CA THR A 291 -36.66 15.19 -3.73
C THR A 291 -37.65 14.57 -2.75
N GLU A 292 -38.15 13.37 -3.04
CA GLU A 292 -39.08 12.62 -2.19
C GLU A 292 -38.44 12.25 -0.84
N PHE A 293 -37.20 11.76 -0.85
CA PHE A 293 -36.46 11.47 0.39
C PHE A 293 -36.20 12.73 1.21
N SER A 294 -35.89 13.86 0.56
CA SER A 294 -35.72 15.15 1.26
C SER A 294 -37.00 15.62 1.93
N GLN A 295 -38.17 15.37 1.31
CA GLN A 295 -39.46 15.68 1.92
C GLN A 295 -39.76 14.75 3.10
N SER A 296 -39.45 13.45 2.97
CA SER A 296 -39.65 12.47 4.03
C SER A 296 -38.80 12.77 5.27
N ILE A 297 -37.54 13.18 5.08
CA ILE A 297 -36.66 13.60 6.18
C ILE A 297 -37.25 14.80 6.93
N LYS A 298 -37.75 15.81 6.22
CA LYS A 298 -38.39 16.99 6.84
C LYS A 298 -39.66 16.69 7.64
N ILE A 299 -40.33 15.57 7.38
CA ILE A 299 -41.50 15.14 8.15
C ILE A 299 -41.08 14.46 9.47
N LEU A 300 -39.87 13.89 9.49
CA LEU A 300 -39.30 13.20 10.65
C LEU A 300 -38.49 14.13 11.57
N GLU A 301 -38.05 15.28 11.07
CA GLU A 301 -37.47 16.40 11.85
C GLU A 301 -38.56 17.27 12.51
#